data_AF-A0A0Q7TYD3-F1
#
_entry.id   AF-A0A0Q7TYD3-F1
#
_cell.length_a   1.000
_cell.length_b   1.000
_cell.length_c   1.000
_cell.angle_alpha   90.00
_cell.angle_beta   90.00
_cell.angle_gamma   90.00
#
_symmetry.space_group_name_H-M   'P 1'
#
loop_
_entity.id
_entity.type
_entity.pdbx_description
1 polymer ?
#
loop_
_entity_poly.entity_id
_entity_poly.type
_entity_poly.pdbx_seq_one_letter_code
_entity_poly.pdbx_strand_id
1 'polypeptide(L)'
;MNWGDLGKTLLSLGLPSLGTALLGPLGGTAGKVIADALGVPATPAAVSAALSTDPEVQKKLAETEAEWARTTAAIANANAQQGQAINTTMQAELAAGVSWWHWRHLIGYVTMLWLLAPLPFVCFGMWLMISSGKADALTAIIAAMGTLVSWVAISAALNGYVATDTTKRTTAAAAGEPVTGILGGIIKALGGKR
;
A
#
# COMPACT_ATOMS: atom_id res chain seq x y z
N MET A 1 -5.25 1.00 -29.48
CA MET A 1 -6.17 1.22 -28.34
C MET A 1 -5.38 1.13 -27.05
N ASN A 2 -5.62 2.00 -26.06
CA ASN A 2 -4.94 2.00 -24.77
C ASN A 2 -5.94 1.70 -23.62
N TRP A 3 -5.46 1.48 -22.39
CA TRP A 3 -6.31 1.19 -21.24
C TRP A 3 -7.27 2.33 -20.88
N GLY A 4 -6.86 3.58 -21.12
CA GLY A 4 -7.69 4.75 -20.83
C GLY A 4 -8.92 4.84 -21.73
N ASP A 5 -8.77 4.56 -23.02
CA ASP A 5 -9.86 4.52 -23.98
C ASP A 5 -10.83 3.38 -23.64
N LEU A 6 -10.29 2.22 -23.25
CA LEU A 6 -11.08 1.06 -22.85
C LEU A 6 -11.88 1.33 -21.55
N GLY A 7 -11.30 2.08 -20.61
CA GLY A 7 -12.00 2.56 -19.41
C GLY A 7 -13.23 3.41 -19.76
N LYS A 8 -13.09 4.36 -20.71
CA LYS A 8 -14.23 5.16 -21.18
C LYS A 8 -15.32 4.31 -21.85
N THR A 9 -14.93 3.31 -22.64
CA THR A 9 -15.87 2.36 -23.25
C THR A 9 -16.65 1.60 -22.17
N LEU A 10 -15.99 1.10 -21.13
CA LEU A 10 -16.66 0.38 -20.05
C LEU A 10 -17.59 1.26 -19.22
N LEU A 11 -17.21 2.53 -19.00
CA LEU A 11 -18.12 3.50 -18.39
C LEU A 11 -19.39 3.69 -19.22
N SER A 12 -19.27 3.77 -20.55
CA SER A 12 -20.43 3.88 -21.44
C SER A 12 -21.30 2.62 -21.48
N LEU A 13 -20.73 1.46 -21.14
CA LEU A 13 -21.44 0.18 -21.02
C LEU A 13 -22.10 -0.02 -19.64
N GLY A 14 -21.98 0.95 -18.73
CA GLY A 14 -22.57 0.87 -17.39
C GLY A 14 -21.73 0.09 -16.38
N LEU A 15 -20.41 -0.01 -16.59
CA LEU A 15 -19.45 -0.61 -15.67
C LEU A 15 -18.61 0.47 -14.95
N PRO A 16 -19.18 1.18 -13.97
CA PRO A 16 -18.56 2.36 -13.36
C PRO A 16 -17.27 2.05 -12.59
N SER A 17 -17.21 0.96 -11.82
CA SER A 17 -16.07 0.66 -10.95
C SER A 17 -14.88 0.11 -11.73
N LEU A 18 -15.09 -0.81 -12.68
CA LEU A 18 -14.03 -1.27 -13.58
C LEU A 18 -13.58 -0.18 -14.55
N GLY A 19 -14.53 0.60 -15.10
CA GLY A 19 -14.22 1.73 -15.98
C GLY A 19 -13.38 2.80 -15.28
N THR A 20 -13.72 3.14 -14.03
CA THR A 20 -12.93 4.10 -13.23
C THR A 20 -11.57 3.51 -12.83
N ALA A 21 -11.52 2.22 -12.47
CA ALA A 21 -10.28 1.56 -12.12
C ALA A 21 -9.28 1.56 -13.29
N LEU A 22 -9.76 1.35 -14.52
CA LEU A 22 -8.97 1.43 -15.76
C LEU A 22 -8.39 2.81 -16.08
N LEU A 23 -9.07 3.87 -15.63
CA LEU A 23 -8.60 5.25 -15.76
C LEU A 23 -7.63 5.65 -14.64
N GLY A 24 -7.56 4.86 -13.57
CA GLY A 24 -6.75 5.12 -12.38
C GLY A 24 -5.43 4.35 -12.33
N PRO A 25 -4.66 4.52 -11.24
CA PRO A 25 -3.41 3.78 -11.02
C PRO A 25 -3.62 2.26 -10.90
N LEU A 26 -4.86 1.82 -10.71
CA LEU A 26 -5.26 0.41 -10.69
C LEU A 26 -5.60 -0.13 -12.09
N GLY A 27 -5.36 0.63 -13.17
CA GLY A 27 -5.84 0.23 -14.48
C GLY A 27 -5.21 -1.04 -15.03
N GLY A 28 -3.94 -1.30 -14.70
CA GLY A 28 -3.29 -2.56 -15.07
C GLY A 28 -3.91 -3.79 -14.39
N THR A 29 -4.35 -3.67 -13.13
CA THR A 29 -4.98 -4.79 -12.42
C THR A 29 -6.43 -4.99 -12.85
N ALA A 30 -7.19 -3.91 -13.03
CA ALA A 30 -8.55 -3.98 -13.57
C ALA A 30 -8.56 -4.58 -14.99
N GLY A 31 -7.62 -4.17 -15.85
CA GLY A 31 -7.47 -4.73 -17.19
C GLY A 31 -7.17 -6.23 -17.21
N LYS A 32 -6.39 -6.72 -16.23
CA LYS A 32 -6.13 -8.16 -16.06
C LYS A 32 -7.38 -8.93 -15.62
N VAL A 33 -8.12 -8.41 -14.63
CA VAL A 33 -9.36 -9.06 -14.15
C VAL A 33 -10.38 -9.21 -15.27
N ILE A 34 -10.54 -8.18 -16.11
CA ILE A 34 -11.43 -8.24 -17.27
C ILE A 34 -10.94 -9.25 -18.30
N ALA A 35 -9.63 -9.27 -18.57
CA ALA A 35 -9.04 -10.22 -19.51
C ALA A 35 -9.21 -11.68 -19.06
N ASP A 36 -9.02 -11.94 -17.76
CA ASP A 36 -9.23 -13.27 -17.15
C ASP A 36 -10.70 -13.69 -17.25
N ALA A 37 -11.65 -12.78 -16.99
CA ALA A 37 -13.09 -13.05 -17.13
C ALA A 37 -13.53 -13.35 -18.57
N LEU A 38 -12.90 -12.70 -19.55
CA LEU A 38 -13.16 -12.89 -20.98
C LEU A 38 -12.32 -14.01 -21.61
N GLY A 39 -11.34 -14.56 -20.89
CA GLY A 39 -10.45 -15.61 -21.39
C GLY A 39 -9.49 -15.16 -22.49
N VAL A 40 -9.11 -13.87 -22.49
CA VAL A 40 -8.25 -13.27 -23.52
C VAL A 40 -6.93 -12.76 -22.93
N PRO A 41 -5.89 -12.53 -23.74
CA PRO A 41 -4.66 -11.91 -23.26
C PRO A 41 -4.91 -10.56 -22.59
N ALA A 42 -4.23 -10.28 -21.48
CA ALA A 42 -4.30 -9.03 -20.72
C ALA A 42 -3.63 -7.85 -21.45
N THR A 43 -4.12 -7.54 -22.65
CA THR A 43 -3.69 -6.41 -23.47
C THR A 43 -4.91 -5.56 -23.84
N PRO A 44 -4.79 -4.23 -23.93
CA PRO A 44 -5.93 -3.37 -24.27
C PRO A 44 -6.58 -3.75 -25.60
N ALA A 45 -5.77 -4.18 -26.58
CA ALA A 45 -6.25 -4.57 -27.89
C ALA A 45 -7.07 -5.87 -27.86
N ALA A 46 -6.59 -6.90 -27.15
CA ALA A 46 -7.30 -8.18 -27.06
C ALA A 46 -8.59 -8.06 -26.24
N VAL A 47 -8.56 -7.31 -25.13
CA VAL A 47 -9.76 -7.04 -24.33
C VAL A 47 -10.76 -6.24 -25.15
N SER A 48 -10.33 -5.19 -25.85
CA SER A 48 -11.23 -4.41 -26.70
C SER A 48 -11.87 -5.24 -27.81
N ALA A 49 -11.12 -6.17 -28.41
CA ALA A 49 -11.65 -7.03 -29.46
C ALA A 49 -12.66 -8.05 -28.91
N ALA A 50 -12.52 -8.43 -27.64
CA ALA A 50 -13.43 -9.33 -26.94
C ALA A 50 -14.67 -8.63 -26.37
N LEU A 51 -14.68 -7.29 -26.31
CA LEU A 51 -15.87 -6.52 -25.94
C LEU A 51 -16.88 -6.59 -27.10
N SER A 52 -17.86 -7.46 -26.95
CA SER A 52 -19.00 -7.58 -27.88
C SER A 52 -20.31 -7.18 -27.21
N THR A 53 -21.33 -6.94 -28.03
CA THR A 53 -22.70 -6.75 -27.56
C THR A 53 -23.40 -8.08 -27.26
N ASP A 54 -22.66 -9.20 -27.24
CA ASP A 54 -23.25 -10.51 -26.98
C ASP A 54 -23.78 -10.57 -25.55
N PRO A 55 -25.00 -11.07 -25.33
CA PRO A 55 -25.60 -11.13 -24.00
C PRO A 55 -24.76 -11.89 -22.97
N GLU A 56 -24.02 -12.93 -23.39
CA GLU A 56 -23.13 -13.68 -22.50
C GLU A 56 -21.91 -12.88 -22.05
N VAL A 57 -21.31 -12.09 -22.96
CA VAL A 57 -20.15 -11.25 -22.64
C VAL A 57 -20.58 -10.12 -21.70
N GLN A 58 -21.72 -9.49 -21.96
CA GLN A 58 -22.29 -8.47 -21.07
C GLN A 58 -22.60 -9.03 -19.68
N LYS A 59 -23.14 -10.25 -19.60
CA LYS A 59 -23.41 -10.91 -18.32
C LYS A 59 -22.12 -11.15 -17.53
N LYS A 60 -21.08 -11.72 -18.16
CA LYS A 60 -19.77 -11.94 -17.51
C LYS A 60 -19.14 -10.64 -17.02
N LEU A 61 -19.21 -9.59 -17.83
CA LEU A 61 -18.72 -8.27 -17.47
C LEU A 61 -19.48 -7.69 -16.27
N ALA A 62 -20.80 -7.82 -16.23
CA ALA A 62 -21.62 -7.36 -15.10
C ALA A 62 -21.35 -8.15 -13.81
N GLU A 63 -21.12 -9.47 -13.90
CA GLU A 63 -20.72 -10.30 -12.76
C GLU A 63 -19.34 -9.87 -12.23
N THR A 64 -18.38 -9.63 -13.14
CA THR A 64 -17.03 -9.17 -12.81
C THR A 64 -17.05 -7.78 -12.15
N GLU A 65 -17.89 -6.86 -12.65
CA GLU A 65 -18.12 -5.54 -12.07
C GLU A 65 -18.67 -5.65 -10.64
N ALA A 66 -19.65 -6.52 -10.41
CA ALA A 66 -20.24 -6.73 -9.10
C ALA A 66 -19.23 -7.33 -8.10
N GLU A 67 -18.40 -8.29 -8.53
CA GLU A 67 -17.34 -8.88 -7.71
C GLU A 67 -16.25 -7.86 -7.39
N TRP A 68 -15.80 -7.09 -8.37
CA TRP A 68 -14.81 -6.04 -8.21
C TRP A 68 -15.30 -4.95 -7.23
N ALA A 69 -16.54 -4.49 -7.40
CA ALA A 69 -17.15 -3.51 -6.51
C ALA A 69 -17.26 -4.03 -5.06
N ARG A 70 -17.68 -5.30 -4.88
CA ARG A 70 -17.75 -5.94 -3.55
C ARG A 70 -16.38 -6.03 -2.90
N THR A 71 -15.37 -6.48 -3.64
CA THR A 71 -14.01 -6.65 -3.12
C THR A 71 -13.39 -5.30 -2.75
N THR A 72 -13.57 -4.29 -3.61
CA THR A 72 -13.09 -2.92 -3.34
C THR A 72 -13.77 -2.32 -2.12
N ALA A 73 -15.09 -2.52 -1.97
CA ALA A 73 -15.83 -2.09 -0.78
C ALA A 73 -15.38 -2.83 0.48
N ALA A 74 -15.11 -4.13 0.40
CA ALA A 74 -14.58 -4.92 1.52
C ALA A 74 -13.20 -4.42 1.96
N ILE A 75 -12.30 -4.13 1.01
CA ILE A 75 -10.98 -3.53 1.29
C ILE A 75 -11.14 -2.14 1.91
N ALA A 76 -12.02 -1.30 1.37
CA ALA A 76 -12.29 0.03 1.92
C ALA A 76 -12.81 -0.05 3.37
N ASN A 77 -13.74 -0.97 3.64
CA ASN A 77 -14.25 -1.22 4.99
C ASN A 77 -13.18 -1.76 5.93
N ALA A 78 -12.32 -2.69 5.47
CA ALA A 78 -11.20 -3.20 6.25
C ALA A 78 -10.20 -2.08 6.59
N ASN A 79 -9.87 -1.22 5.62
CA ASN A 79 -9.01 -0.05 5.84
C ASN A 79 -9.64 0.95 6.80
N ALA A 80 -10.96 1.18 6.72
CA ALA A 80 -11.68 2.04 7.65
C ALA A 80 -11.67 1.48 9.08
N GLN A 81 -11.89 0.17 9.25
CA GLN A 81 -11.79 -0.52 10.54
C GLN A 81 -10.36 -0.44 11.10
N GLN A 82 -9.35 -0.63 10.26
CA GLN A 82 -7.96 -0.46 10.66
C GLN A 82 -7.68 0.98 11.11
N GLY A 83 -8.17 1.98 10.37
CA GLY A 83 -8.05 3.39 10.75
C GLY A 83 -8.72 3.71 12.09
N GLN A 84 -9.90 3.14 12.35
CA GLN A 84 -10.57 3.28 13.65
C GLN A 84 -9.78 2.61 14.78
N ALA A 85 -9.28 1.40 14.57
CA ALA A 85 -8.43 0.71 15.56
C ALA A 85 -7.19 1.56 15.88
N ILE A 86 -6.51 2.08 14.85
CA ILE A 86 -5.36 2.97 15.02
C ILE A 86 -5.75 4.21 15.84
N ASN A 87 -6.86 4.88 15.50
CA ASN A 87 -7.31 6.07 16.24
C ASN A 87 -7.61 5.77 17.72
N THR A 88 -8.26 4.63 18.01
CA THR A 88 -8.52 4.23 19.41
C THR A 88 -7.23 3.96 20.17
N THR A 89 -6.24 3.33 19.53
CA THR A 89 -4.91 3.13 20.15
C THR A 89 -4.18 4.44 20.36
N MET A 90 -4.25 5.39 19.42
CA MET A 90 -3.64 6.71 19.58
C MET A 90 -4.27 7.50 20.74
N GLN A 91 -5.59 7.44 20.89
CA GLN A 91 -6.28 8.07 22.01
C GLN A 91 -5.90 7.46 23.37
N ALA A 92 -5.78 6.13 23.44
CA ALA A 92 -5.33 5.43 24.63
C ALA A 92 -3.87 5.76 24.98
N GLU A 93 -2.99 5.86 23.98
CA GLU A 93 -1.59 6.27 24.16
C GLU A 93 -1.48 7.73 24.62
N LEU A 94 -2.32 8.62 24.07
CA LEU A 94 -2.36 10.03 24.50
C LEU A 94 -2.80 10.15 25.96
N ALA A 95 -3.84 9.41 26.35
CA ALA A 95 -4.31 9.36 27.74
C ALA A 95 -3.27 8.75 28.71
N ALA A 96 -2.47 7.79 28.23
CA ALA A 96 -1.38 7.19 28.99
C ALA A 96 -0.14 8.09 29.12
N GLY A 97 -0.12 9.28 28.52
CA GLY A 97 0.98 10.24 28.66
C GLY A 97 2.29 9.75 28.04
N VAL A 98 2.22 8.98 26.96
CA VAL A 98 3.37 8.40 26.26
C VAL A 98 4.36 9.50 25.90
N SER A 99 5.58 9.40 26.44
CA SER A 99 6.62 10.42 26.24
C SER A 99 7.03 10.54 24.78
N TRP A 100 7.45 11.75 24.36
CA TRP A 100 7.88 12.00 22.98
C TRP A 100 9.13 11.20 22.56
N TRP A 101 9.94 10.76 23.54
CA TRP A 101 11.09 9.87 23.35
C TRP A 101 10.73 8.39 23.22
N HIS A 102 9.44 8.03 23.16
CA HIS A 102 9.05 6.67 22.87
C HIS A 102 9.71 6.20 21.58
N TRP A 103 10.31 5.02 21.64
CA TRP A 103 11.15 4.46 20.59
C TRP A 103 10.45 4.41 19.21
N ARG A 104 9.11 4.30 19.17
CA ARG A 104 8.32 4.40 17.92
C ARG A 104 8.37 5.81 17.30
N HIS A 105 8.24 6.86 18.12
CA HIS A 105 8.42 8.24 17.65
C HIS A 105 9.88 8.48 17.22
N LEU A 106 10.84 7.92 17.95
CA LEU A 106 12.26 7.98 17.58
C LEU A 106 12.55 7.35 16.22
N ILE A 107 11.97 6.19 15.88
CA ILE A 107 12.14 5.62 14.53
C ILE A 107 11.54 6.55 13.47
N GLY A 108 10.40 7.17 13.75
CA GLY A 108 9.81 8.21 12.89
C GLY A 108 10.78 9.38 12.66
N TYR A 109 11.35 9.94 13.73
CA TYR A 109 12.32 11.04 13.64
C TYR A 109 13.62 10.64 12.92
N VAL A 110 14.13 9.43 13.16
CA VAL A 110 15.29 8.89 12.44
C VAL A 110 14.98 8.80 10.95
N THR A 111 13.81 8.28 10.56
CA THR A 111 13.39 8.20 9.16
C THR A 111 13.29 9.59 8.53
N MET A 112 12.76 10.58 9.28
CA MET A 112 12.61 11.95 8.79
C MET A 112 13.96 12.66 8.60
N LEU A 113 14.84 12.57 9.58
CA LEU A 113 16.21 13.11 9.49
C LEU A 113 16.98 12.50 8.32
N TRP A 114 16.74 11.21 8.06
CA TRP A 114 17.42 10.49 7.00
C TRP A 114 16.88 10.85 5.60
N LEU A 115 15.59 11.16 5.46
CA LEU A 115 15.02 11.73 4.23
C LEU A 115 15.50 13.16 3.95
N LEU A 116 15.83 13.92 5.00
CA LEU A 116 16.38 15.27 4.87
C LEU A 116 17.88 15.28 4.52
N ALA A 117 18.63 14.25 4.95
CA ALA A 117 20.07 14.12 4.71
C ALA A 117 20.52 14.26 3.24
N PRO A 118 19.81 13.73 2.22
CA PRO A 118 20.22 13.90 0.82
C PRO A 118 19.92 15.28 0.21
N LEU A 119 19.02 16.08 0.79
CA LEU A 119 18.59 17.36 0.19
C LEU A 119 19.75 18.35 -0.04
N PRO A 120 20.69 18.56 0.90
CA PRO A 120 21.85 19.42 0.66
C PRO A 120 22.72 18.95 -0.51
N PHE A 121 22.85 17.63 -0.70
CA PHE A 121 23.63 17.06 -1.79
C PHE A 121 22.95 17.29 -3.14
N VAL A 122 21.62 17.14 -3.21
CA VAL A 122 20.84 17.47 -4.42
C VAL A 122 20.98 18.95 -4.75
N CYS A 123 20.83 19.85 -3.76
CA CYS A 123 21.01 21.28 -3.96
C CYS A 123 22.42 21.63 -4.45
N PHE A 124 23.45 20.97 -3.90
CA PHE A 124 24.83 21.15 -4.33
C PHE A 124 25.08 20.64 -5.76
N GLY A 125 24.50 19.49 -6.12
CA GLY A 125 24.55 18.96 -7.49
C GLY A 125 23.88 19.88 -8.51
N MET A 126 22.72 20.45 -8.16
CA MET A 126 22.04 21.46 -8.97
C MET A 126 22.87 22.74 -9.11
N TRP A 127 23.50 23.20 -8.02
CA TRP A 127 24.40 24.35 -8.08
C TRP A 127 25.61 24.10 -8.97
N LEU A 128 26.24 22.91 -8.91
CA LEU A 128 27.35 22.54 -9.80
C LEU A 128 26.95 22.45 -11.27
N MET A 129 25.73 21.99 -11.56
CA MET A 129 25.18 22.02 -12.92
C MET A 129 25.07 23.47 -13.42
N ILE A 130 24.49 24.36 -12.63
CA ILE A 130 24.23 25.76 -13.03
C ILE A 130 25.53 26.58 -13.12
N SER A 131 26.46 26.39 -12.17
CA SER A 131 27.69 27.19 -12.06
C SER A 131 28.84 26.68 -12.93
N SER A 132 28.91 25.37 -13.16
CA SER A 132 30.09 24.71 -13.75
C SER A 132 29.77 23.80 -14.93
N GLY A 133 28.49 23.68 -15.32
CA GLY A 133 28.05 22.82 -16.43
C GLY A 133 28.21 21.31 -16.18
N LYS A 134 28.50 20.90 -14.95
CA LYS A 134 28.79 19.49 -14.59
C LYS A 134 27.50 18.71 -14.34
N ALA A 135 26.75 18.41 -15.41
CA ALA A 135 25.51 17.65 -15.34
C ALA A 135 25.70 16.23 -14.76
N ASP A 136 26.86 15.60 -14.98
CA ASP A 136 27.19 14.25 -14.50
C ASP A 136 27.20 14.15 -12.97
N ALA A 137 27.48 15.25 -12.27
CA ALA A 137 27.44 15.30 -10.81
C ALA A 137 26.02 15.08 -10.27
N LEU A 138 25.00 15.62 -10.95
CA LEU A 138 23.61 15.42 -10.55
C LEU A 138 23.19 13.96 -10.79
N THR A 139 23.58 13.38 -11.93
CA THR A 139 23.28 11.98 -12.27
C THR A 139 23.92 11.00 -11.28
N ALA A 140 25.17 11.26 -10.87
CA ALA A 140 25.86 10.44 -9.86
C ALA A 140 25.19 10.52 -8.48
N ILE A 141 24.70 11.71 -8.07
CA ILE A 141 23.98 11.91 -6.82
C ILE A 141 22.63 11.17 -6.86
N ILE A 142 21.88 11.27 -7.95
CA ILE A 142 20.61 10.55 -8.14
C ILE A 142 20.84 9.03 -8.11
N ALA A 143 21.89 8.54 -8.77
CA ALA A 143 22.24 7.11 -8.76
C ALA A 143 22.62 6.62 -7.36
N ALA A 144 23.40 7.39 -6.60
CA ALA A 144 23.73 7.07 -5.22
C ALA A 144 22.48 7.03 -4.32
N MET A 145 21.50 7.90 -4.59
CA MET A 145 20.20 7.90 -3.90
C MET A 145 19.35 6.66 -4.17
N GLY A 146 19.56 5.95 -5.29
CA GLY A 146 18.83 4.71 -5.59
C GLY A 146 19.02 3.60 -4.55
N THR A 147 20.20 3.54 -3.92
CA THR A 147 20.49 2.56 -2.85
C THR A 147 19.78 2.88 -1.53
N LEU A 148 19.29 4.11 -1.39
CA LEU A 148 18.65 4.62 -0.18
C LEU A 148 17.18 4.17 -0.04
N VAL A 149 16.54 3.74 -1.14
CA VAL A 149 15.17 3.21 -1.14
C VAL A 149 15.05 1.95 -0.28
N SER A 150 16.09 1.12 -0.27
CA SER A 150 16.14 -0.10 0.55
C SER A 150 16.08 0.19 2.05
N TRP A 151 16.69 1.29 2.50
CA TRP A 151 16.67 1.69 3.91
C TRP A 151 15.27 2.18 4.34
N VAL A 152 14.57 2.90 3.46
CA VAL A 152 13.19 3.33 3.70
C VAL A 152 12.26 2.12 3.80
N ALA A 153 12.42 1.13 2.91
CA ALA A 153 11.64 -0.10 2.94
C ALA A 153 11.85 -0.88 4.25
N ILE A 154 13.10 -1.02 4.71
CA ILE A 154 13.44 -1.67 5.99
C ILE A 154 12.83 -0.91 7.16
N SER A 155 12.98 0.42 7.20
CA SER A 155 12.45 1.26 8.27
C SER A 155 10.91 1.22 8.34
N ALA A 156 10.25 1.23 7.18
CA ALA A 156 8.80 1.10 7.08
C ALA A 156 8.31 -0.29 7.52
N ALA A 157 9.00 -1.36 7.12
CA ALA A 157 8.70 -2.72 7.55
C ALA A 157 8.86 -2.89 9.07
N LEU A 158 9.93 -2.32 9.64
CA LEU A 158 10.16 -2.33 11.08
C LEU A 158 9.04 -1.57 11.80
N ASN A 159 8.71 -0.36 11.36
CA ASN A 159 7.60 0.41 11.93
C ASN A 159 6.26 -0.34 11.84
N GLY A 160 5.99 -1.02 10.73
CA GLY A 160 4.78 -1.82 10.54
C GLY A 160 4.71 -3.02 11.50
N TYR A 161 5.80 -3.76 11.66
CA TYR A 161 5.90 -4.86 12.63
C TYR A 161 5.62 -4.38 14.05
N VAL A 162 6.25 -3.27 14.43
CA VAL A 162 6.16 -2.67 15.76
C VAL A 162 4.76 -2.16 16.06
N ALA A 163 4.13 -1.47 15.12
CA ALA A 163 2.76 -1.03 15.25
C ALA A 163 1.81 -2.22 15.44
N THR A 164 2.04 -3.30 14.70
CA THR A 164 1.24 -4.53 14.80
C THR A 164 1.42 -5.23 16.15
N ASP A 165 2.65 -5.36 16.65
CA ASP A 165 2.93 -5.97 17.96
C ASP A 165 2.34 -5.13 19.11
N THR A 166 2.52 -3.81 19.07
CA THR A 166 1.97 -2.90 20.10
C THR A 166 0.44 -2.94 20.12
N THR A 167 -0.19 -2.95 18.95
CA THR A 167 -1.64 -3.08 18.82
C THR A 167 -2.14 -4.40 19.41
N LYS A 168 -1.47 -5.52 19.14
CA LYS A 168 -1.83 -6.82 19.74
C LYS A 168 -1.75 -6.80 21.26
N ARG A 169 -0.76 -6.11 21.83
CA ARG A 169 -0.59 -6.00 23.29
C ARG A 169 -1.64 -5.11 23.92
N THR A 170 -1.99 -3.99 23.30
CA THR A 170 -3.01 -3.09 23.83
C THR A 170 -4.41 -3.67 23.70
N THR A 171 -4.71 -4.39 22.60
CA THR A 171 -6.00 -5.08 22.44
C THR A 171 -6.15 -6.26 23.39
N ALA A 172 -5.11 -7.08 23.57
CA ALA A 172 -5.13 -8.17 24.54
C ALA A 172 -5.23 -7.66 26.00
N ALA A 173 -4.53 -6.57 26.33
CA ALA A 173 -4.67 -5.92 27.64
C ALA A 173 -6.08 -5.35 27.86
N ALA A 174 -6.70 -4.76 26.83
CA ALA A 174 -8.08 -4.26 26.91
C ALA A 174 -9.12 -5.39 26.99
N ALA A 175 -8.85 -6.55 26.40
CA ALA A 175 -9.70 -7.74 26.45
C ALA A 175 -9.51 -8.59 27.72
N GLY A 176 -8.54 -8.26 28.58
CA GLY A 176 -8.22 -9.04 29.78
C GLY A 176 -7.55 -10.39 29.50
N GLU A 177 -7.07 -10.61 28.26
CA GLU A 177 -6.38 -11.84 27.89
C GLU A 177 -4.88 -11.75 28.19
N PRO A 178 -4.24 -12.83 28.67
CA PRO A 178 -2.81 -12.82 28.92
C PRO A 178 -2.05 -12.67 27.60
N VAL A 179 -1.32 -11.57 27.46
CA VAL A 179 -0.40 -11.30 26.35
C VAL A 179 0.71 -12.36 26.35
N THR A 180 0.51 -13.47 25.62
CA THR A 180 1.57 -14.44 25.42
C THR A 180 2.58 -13.87 24.44
N GLY A 181 3.63 -13.25 24.98
CA GLY A 181 4.85 -12.98 24.22
C GLY A 181 5.47 -14.29 23.70
N ILE A 182 6.46 -14.19 22.80
CA ILE A 182 7.13 -15.35 22.18
C ILE A 182 7.61 -16.36 23.24
N LEU A 183 8.17 -15.86 24.36
CA LEU A 183 8.57 -16.68 25.50
C LEU A 183 7.38 -17.34 26.22
N GLY A 184 6.25 -16.65 26.34
CA GLY A 184 5.02 -17.22 26.92
C GLY A 184 4.40 -18.31 26.04
N GLY A 185 4.46 -18.15 24.71
CA GLY A 185 4.06 -19.19 23.76
C GLY A 185 4.94 -20.45 23.85
N ILE A 186 6.25 -20.27 23.98
CA ILE A 186 7.22 -21.37 24.17
C ILE A 186 7.00 -22.07 25.51
N ILE A 187 6.82 -21.32 26.61
CA ILE A 187 6.56 -21.90 27.94
C ILE A 187 5.22 -22.64 27.97
N LYS A 188 4.17 -22.12 27.32
CA LYS A 188 2.87 -22.81 27.20
C LYS A 188 2.97 -24.09 26.37
N ALA A 189 3.74 -24.07 25.28
CA ALA A 189 4.00 -25.25 24.45
C ALA A 189 4.83 -26.33 25.18
N LEU A 190 5.72 -25.92 26.10
CA LEU A 190 6.52 -26.83 26.92
C LEU A 190 5.77 -27.32 28.17
N GLY A 191 4.90 -26.50 28.75
CA GLY A 191 4.11 -26.82 29.95
C GLY A 191 2.96 -27.80 29.71
N GLY A 192 2.50 -27.95 28.47
CA GLY A 192 1.48 -28.94 28.09
C GLY A 192 2.00 -30.35 27.80
N LYS A 193 3.29 -30.62 28.05
CA LYS A 193 3.96 -31.92 27.78
C LYS A 193 4.36 -32.70 29.05
N ARG A 194 3.70 -32.47 30.18
CA ARG A 194 3.86 -33.32 31.38
C ARG A 194 2.55 -34.02 31.74
#